data_AF-A0A819J9L0-F1
#
_entry.id   AF-A0A819J9L0-F1
#
_cell.length_a   1.000
_cell.length_b   1.000
_cell.length_c   1.000
_cell.angle_alpha   90.00
_cell.angle_beta   90.00
_cell.angle_gamma   90.00
#
_symmetry.space_group_name_H-M   'P 1'
#
loop_
_entity.id
_entity.type
_entity.pdbx_description
1 polymer ?
#
loop_
_entity_poly.entity_id
_entity_poly.type
_entity_poly.pdbx_seq_one_letter_code
_entity_poly.pdbx_strand_id
1 'polypeptide(L)'
;WHYQWVFGAVGVFTAFLGLLFLLGRFDVYGIYVIMFMEIFKTLLHVLSLFSILIFGFALTFCVMRPFTHDLNPANPQHLFMIVLKTVSMMLGELDYDRTYIESGEEQHFSFINLIMLLLFAVIMPILLMNLLIGLAIGDLMQIQQNARLKRLAMQVQYHTNLERKIPSKLIKRWTKDEFKIHVNRKTYRDLSTLLKHWVAKPVNTTDVLEAKDEYDTESAIFSEMYNQKQRQKGLQHQLEKVTDLVRLVVQKMEIPAEIEVNDASKSDKNEKMKKLQKFRHAVSVTRRTSQK
;
A
#
# COMPACT_ATOMS: atom_id res chain seq x y z
N TRP A 1 -28.89 36.90 -22.25
CA TRP A 1 -29.80 35.73 -22.30
C TRP A 1 -29.07 34.38 -22.36
N HIS A 2 -27.85 34.27 -22.89
CA HIS A 2 -27.10 32.98 -22.89
C HIS A 2 -26.48 32.57 -21.55
N TYR A 3 -26.13 33.53 -20.69
CA TYR A 3 -25.52 33.22 -19.39
C TYR A 3 -26.43 32.38 -18.48
N GLN A 4 -27.76 32.51 -18.58
CA GLN A 4 -28.71 31.72 -17.79
C GLN A 4 -28.58 30.22 -18.06
N TRP A 5 -28.36 29.82 -19.32
CA TRP A 5 -28.15 28.41 -19.68
C TRP A 5 -26.82 27.87 -19.15
N VAL A 6 -25.76 28.69 -19.20
CA VAL A 6 -24.44 28.32 -18.65
C VAL A 6 -24.53 28.11 -17.13
N PHE A 7 -25.10 29.08 -16.41
CA PHE A 7 -25.29 28.96 -14.95
C PHE A 7 -26.27 27.83 -14.59
N GLY A 8 -27.30 27.60 -15.40
CA GLY A 8 -28.21 26.46 -15.25
C GLY A 8 -27.48 25.11 -15.36
N ALA A 9 -26.63 24.93 -16.38
CA ALA A 9 -25.84 23.72 -16.56
C ALA A 9 -24.86 23.49 -15.41
N VAL A 10 -24.13 24.54 -15.00
CA VAL A 10 -23.22 24.48 -13.84
C VAL A 10 -23.98 24.16 -12.55
N GLY A 11 -25.18 24.75 -12.37
CA GLY A 11 -26.04 24.49 -11.22
C GLY A 11 -26.51 23.04 -11.15
N VAL A 12 -26.98 22.48 -12.28
CA VAL A 12 -27.39 21.07 -12.36
C VAL A 12 -26.21 20.15 -12.04
N PHE A 13 -25.05 20.37 -12.66
CA PHE A 13 -23.86 19.56 -12.40
C PHE A 13 -23.41 19.63 -10.93
N THR A 14 -23.38 20.84 -10.36
CA THR A 14 -23.01 21.06 -8.95
C THR A 14 -24.02 20.43 -7.99
N ALA A 15 -25.32 20.44 -8.32
CA ALA A 15 -26.35 19.79 -7.52
C ALA A 15 -26.16 18.27 -7.46
N PHE A 16 -25.84 17.62 -8.59
CA PHE A 16 -25.55 16.19 -8.62
C PHE A 16 -24.21 15.84 -7.95
N LEU A 17 -23.18 16.70 -8.05
CA LEU A 17 -21.96 16.55 -7.25
C LEU A 17 -22.23 16.69 -5.75
N GLY A 18 -23.04 17.66 -5.35
CA GLY A 18 -23.48 17.83 -3.97
C GLY A 18 -24.28 16.63 -3.47
N LEU A 19 -25.12 16.04 -4.33
CA LEU A 19 -25.84 14.81 -4.06
C LEU A 19 -24.87 13.63 -3.83
N LEU A 20 -23.82 13.49 -4.65
CA LEU A 20 -22.78 12.48 -4.45
C LEU A 20 -22.11 12.63 -3.06
N PHE A 21 -21.83 13.86 -2.62
CA PHE A 21 -21.24 14.10 -1.29
C PHE A 21 -22.23 13.84 -0.15
N LEU A 22 -23.51 14.13 -0.38
CA LEU A 22 -24.57 13.80 0.57
C LEU A 22 -24.74 12.28 0.70
N LEU A 23 -24.57 11.53 -0.39
CA LEU A 23 -24.52 10.06 -0.37
C LEU A 23 -23.37 9.54 0.51
N GLY A 24 -22.29 10.33 0.62
CA GLY A 24 -21.18 10.12 1.54
C GLY A 24 -21.58 9.99 3.02
N ARG A 25 -22.73 10.56 3.40
CA ARG A 25 -23.22 10.58 4.79
C ARG A 25 -24.07 9.37 5.17
N PHE A 26 -24.54 8.59 4.20
CA PHE A 26 -25.34 7.39 4.47
C PHE A 26 -24.46 6.16 4.69
N ASP A 27 -24.90 5.24 5.53
CA ASP A 27 -24.11 4.07 5.94
C ASP A 27 -23.77 3.11 4.78
N VAL A 28 -24.67 2.96 3.80
CA VAL A 28 -24.50 2.02 2.67
C VAL A 28 -23.57 2.58 1.59
N TYR A 29 -23.79 3.83 1.18
CA TYR A 29 -23.06 4.46 0.08
C TYR A 29 -21.82 5.24 0.54
N GLY A 30 -21.74 5.58 1.83
CA GLY A 30 -20.69 6.44 2.38
C GLY A 30 -19.29 5.90 2.23
N ILE A 31 -19.10 4.58 2.38
CA ILE A 31 -17.79 3.92 2.20
C ILE A 31 -17.28 4.16 0.77
N TYR A 32 -18.13 3.94 -0.23
CA TYR A 32 -17.75 4.07 -1.64
C TYR A 32 -17.40 5.51 -2.00
N VAL A 33 -18.16 6.48 -1.49
CA VAL A 33 -17.88 7.91 -1.73
C VAL A 33 -16.57 8.34 -1.07
N ILE A 34 -16.30 7.87 0.16
CA ILE A 34 -15.04 8.17 0.87
C ILE A 34 -13.84 7.56 0.13
N MET A 35 -13.94 6.29 -0.30
CA MET A 35 -12.88 5.63 -1.08
C MET A 35 -12.67 6.32 -2.43
N PHE A 36 -13.75 6.68 -3.13
CA PHE A 36 -13.68 7.42 -4.39
C PHE A 36 -12.92 8.73 -4.24
N MET A 37 -13.18 9.49 -3.17
CA MET A 37 -12.46 10.74 -2.90
C MET A 37 -10.98 10.55 -2.64
N GLU A 38 -10.62 9.50 -1.89
CA GLU A 38 -9.22 9.19 -1.61
C GLU A 38 -8.48 8.78 -2.88
N ILE A 39 -9.09 7.91 -3.70
CA ILE A 39 -8.56 7.50 -5.01
C ILE A 39 -8.47 8.70 -5.97
N PHE A 40 -9.48 9.56 -6.01
CA PHE A 40 -9.49 10.76 -6.84
C PHE A 40 -8.35 11.72 -6.47
N LYS A 41 -8.05 11.87 -5.18
CA LYS A 41 -6.93 12.68 -4.70
C LYS A 41 -5.58 12.07 -5.15
N THR A 42 -5.41 10.76 -5.02
CA THR A 42 -4.21 10.07 -5.51
C THR A 42 -4.06 10.22 -7.02
N LEU A 43 -5.15 10.04 -7.77
CA LEU A 43 -5.19 10.22 -9.22
C LEU A 43 -4.77 11.65 -9.61
N LEU A 44 -5.28 12.67 -8.92
CA LEU A 44 -4.93 14.06 -9.20
C LEU A 44 -3.44 14.33 -8.95
N HIS A 45 -2.87 13.75 -7.90
CA HIS A 45 -1.45 13.86 -7.59
C HIS A 45 -0.57 13.23 -8.68
N VAL A 46 -0.93 12.03 -9.12
CA VAL A 46 -0.22 11.32 -10.20
C VAL A 46 -0.37 12.06 -11.52
N LEU A 47 -1.58 12.50 -11.87
CA LEU A 47 -1.83 13.28 -13.08
C LEU A 47 -1.00 14.57 -13.10
N SER A 48 -0.81 15.21 -11.95
CA SER A 48 0.04 16.40 -11.85
C SER A 48 1.50 16.11 -12.19
N LEU A 49 2.05 14.95 -11.82
CA LEU A 49 3.40 14.53 -12.23
C LEU A 49 3.47 14.27 -13.75
N PHE A 50 2.44 13.65 -14.31
CA PHE A 50 2.36 13.36 -15.75
C PHE A 50 2.09 14.58 -16.61
N SER A 51 1.62 15.69 -16.03
CA SER A 51 1.35 16.92 -16.77
C SER A 51 2.56 17.41 -17.58
N ILE A 52 3.79 17.25 -17.06
CA ILE A 52 5.03 17.63 -17.75
C ILE A 52 5.16 16.87 -19.08
N LEU A 53 4.86 15.56 -19.08
CA LEU A 53 4.90 14.74 -20.28
C LEU A 53 3.77 15.14 -21.24
N ILE A 54 2.55 15.36 -20.73
CA ILE A 54 1.42 15.83 -21.56
C ILE A 54 1.76 17.16 -22.25
N PHE A 55 2.34 18.12 -21.53
CA PHE A 55 2.79 19.39 -22.11
C PHE A 55 3.93 19.21 -23.11
N GLY A 56 4.89 18.32 -22.84
CA GLY A 56 6.00 18.01 -23.76
C GLY A 56 5.51 17.51 -25.11
N PHE A 57 4.61 16.53 -25.11
CA PHE A 57 4.01 16.02 -26.34
C PHE A 57 3.03 17.00 -26.99
N ALA A 58 2.25 17.76 -26.21
CA ALA A 58 1.38 18.81 -26.74
C ALA A 58 2.17 19.90 -27.49
N LEU A 59 3.31 20.33 -26.94
CA LEU A 59 4.22 21.27 -27.63
C LEU A 59 4.87 20.64 -28.86
N THR A 60 5.26 19.36 -28.78
CA THR A 60 5.80 18.63 -29.95
C THR A 60 4.78 18.59 -31.09
N PHE A 61 3.52 18.26 -30.80
CA PHE A 61 2.43 18.28 -31.78
C PHE A 61 2.03 19.70 -32.23
N CYS A 62 2.25 20.71 -31.39
CA CYS A 62 2.06 22.11 -31.79
C CYS A 62 3.05 22.53 -32.87
N VAL A 63 4.30 22.11 -32.77
CA VAL A 63 5.36 22.43 -33.76
C VAL A 63 5.22 21.54 -35.01
N MET A 64 4.84 20.28 -34.83
CA MET A 64 4.75 19.31 -35.93
C MET A 64 3.52 19.50 -36.81
N ARG A 65 2.40 20.01 -36.26
CA ARG A 65 1.22 20.29 -37.10
C ARG A 65 1.50 21.50 -37.99
N PRO A 66 1.21 21.41 -39.30
CA PRO A 66 1.21 22.60 -40.14
C PRO A 66 0.24 23.62 -39.54
N PHE A 67 0.65 24.89 -39.53
CA PHE A 67 -0.22 26.01 -39.18
C PHE A 67 -1.35 26.07 -40.21
N THR A 68 -2.42 25.30 -39.99
CA THR A 68 -3.63 25.40 -40.80
C THR A 68 -4.09 26.86 -40.84
N HIS A 69 -4.58 27.29 -41.99
CA HIS A 69 -5.00 28.67 -42.28
C HIS A 69 -6.13 29.23 -41.36
N ASP A 70 -6.67 28.39 -40.47
CA ASP A 70 -7.64 28.74 -39.41
C ASP A 70 -6.99 29.13 -38.06
N LEU A 71 -5.67 29.00 -37.92
CA LEU A 71 -4.92 29.31 -36.70
C LEU A 71 -4.48 30.77 -36.72
N ASN A 72 -5.31 31.64 -36.17
CA ASN A 72 -4.89 33.00 -35.89
C ASN A 72 -3.97 32.99 -34.63
N PRO A 73 -2.66 33.24 -34.74
CA PRO A 73 -1.71 33.12 -33.63
C PRO A 73 -1.99 34.07 -32.46
N ALA A 74 -2.92 35.02 -32.63
CA ALA A 74 -3.32 36.00 -31.62
C ALA A 74 -4.31 35.47 -30.56
N ASN A 75 -4.93 34.30 -30.74
CA ASN A 75 -5.94 33.81 -29.79
C ASN A 75 -5.34 32.83 -28.75
N PRO A 76 -5.29 33.19 -27.45
CA PRO A 76 -4.74 32.33 -26.40
C PRO A 76 -5.49 31.00 -26.22
N GLN A 77 -6.70 30.88 -26.76
CA GLN A 77 -7.50 29.65 -26.72
C GLN A 77 -6.92 28.50 -27.55
N HIS A 78 -6.00 28.77 -28.47
CA HIS A 78 -5.39 27.73 -29.31
C HIS A 78 -4.49 26.79 -28.50
N LEU A 79 -3.70 27.30 -27.56
CA LEU A 79 -2.84 26.45 -26.73
C LEU A 79 -3.67 25.46 -25.91
N PHE A 80 -4.81 25.92 -25.37
CA PHE A 80 -5.74 25.06 -24.63
C PHE A 80 -6.37 23.98 -25.53
N MET A 81 -6.76 24.32 -26.75
CA MET A 81 -7.30 23.34 -27.71
C MET A 81 -6.28 22.27 -28.10
N ILE A 82 -4.99 22.63 -28.23
CA ILE A 82 -3.91 21.68 -28.53
C ILE A 82 -3.71 20.70 -27.37
N VAL A 83 -3.71 21.22 -26.13
CA VAL A 83 -3.63 20.39 -24.92
C VAL A 83 -4.84 19.45 -24.83
N LEU A 84 -6.07 19.97 -25.02
CA LEU A 84 -7.27 19.14 -25.04
C LEU A 84 -7.22 18.06 -26.12
N LYS A 85 -6.74 18.39 -27.32
CA LYS A 85 -6.58 17.40 -28.39
C LYS A 85 -5.56 16.32 -28.01
N THR A 86 -4.46 16.70 -27.36
CA THR A 86 -3.45 15.76 -26.86
C THR A 86 -4.02 14.83 -25.77
N VAL A 87 -4.88 15.35 -24.88
CA VAL A 87 -5.59 14.55 -23.86
C VAL A 87 -6.61 13.60 -24.50
N SER A 88 -7.36 14.04 -25.53
CA SER A 88 -8.26 13.16 -26.31
C SER A 88 -7.47 12.05 -27.02
N MET A 89 -6.34 12.37 -27.64
CA MET A 89 -5.44 11.38 -28.24
C MET A 89 -4.90 10.38 -27.21
N MET A 90 -4.63 10.82 -25.97
CA MET A 90 -4.19 9.94 -24.87
C MET A 90 -5.28 8.93 -24.44
N LEU A 91 -6.56 9.29 -24.58
CA LEU A 91 -7.69 8.41 -24.30
C LEU A 91 -7.93 7.36 -25.41
N GLY A 92 -7.16 7.41 -26.50
CA GLY A 92 -7.24 6.48 -27.62
C GLY A 92 -7.95 7.03 -28.85
N GLU A 93 -8.40 8.28 -28.83
CA GLU A 93 -9.03 8.93 -29.98
C GLU A 93 -7.97 9.52 -30.93
N LEU A 94 -7.47 8.69 -31.83
CA LEU A 94 -6.53 9.09 -32.87
C LEU A 94 -7.27 9.46 -34.16
N ASP A 95 -7.69 10.73 -34.27
CA ASP A 95 -8.26 11.27 -35.51
C ASP A 95 -7.15 11.60 -36.53
N TYR A 96 -6.43 10.58 -37.01
CA TYR A 96 -5.34 10.78 -37.97
C TYR A 96 -5.87 11.35 -39.29
N ASP A 97 -6.94 10.75 -39.84
CA ASP A 97 -7.48 11.12 -41.14
C ASP A 97 -7.90 12.60 -41.21
N ARG A 98 -8.64 13.06 -40.20
CA ARG A 98 -9.14 14.44 -40.12
C ARG A 98 -8.05 15.48 -39.84
N THR A 99 -7.00 15.09 -39.11
CA THR A 99 -5.94 16.02 -38.70
C THR A 99 -4.82 16.11 -39.74
N TYR A 100 -4.56 15.01 -40.45
CA TYR A 100 -3.35 14.84 -41.25
C TYR A 100 -3.63 14.53 -42.73
N ILE A 101 -4.76 13.91 -43.10
CA ILE A 101 -5.06 13.54 -44.50
C ILE A 101 -5.97 14.58 -45.15
N GLU A 102 -7.03 15.04 -44.46
CA GLU A 102 -7.98 16.02 -44.99
C GLU A 102 -7.44 17.46 -45.02
N SER A 103 -6.34 17.76 -44.32
CA SER A 103 -5.77 19.11 -44.24
C SER A 103 -5.08 19.57 -45.52
N GLY A 104 -4.86 18.71 -46.52
CA GLY A 104 -4.51 19.06 -47.90
C GLY A 104 -3.17 19.79 -48.13
N GLU A 105 -2.48 20.20 -47.07
CA GLU A 105 -1.19 20.89 -47.11
C GLU A 105 -0.02 19.89 -47.04
N GLU A 106 1.05 20.18 -47.80
CA GLU A 106 2.26 19.36 -47.80
C GLU A 106 2.85 19.27 -46.39
N GLN A 107 2.72 18.10 -45.76
CA GLN A 107 3.26 17.88 -44.43
C GLN A 107 4.78 17.97 -44.47
N HIS A 108 5.32 19.00 -43.80
CA HIS A 108 6.74 19.03 -43.47
C HIS A 108 7.04 17.83 -42.55
N PHE A 109 7.90 16.91 -43.02
CA PHE A 109 8.35 15.72 -42.27
C PHE A 109 7.26 14.70 -41.86
N SER A 110 6.39 14.30 -42.80
CA SER A 110 5.33 13.29 -42.59
C SER A 110 5.80 12.01 -41.86
N PHE A 111 7.01 11.51 -42.18
CA PHE A 111 7.56 10.32 -41.54
C PHE A 111 7.90 10.51 -40.06
N ILE A 112 8.49 11.65 -39.68
CA ILE A 112 8.87 11.94 -38.28
C ILE A 112 7.60 12.13 -37.44
N ASN A 113 6.58 12.77 -38.01
CA ASN A 113 5.28 12.94 -37.37
C ASN A 113 4.61 11.60 -37.05
N LEU A 114 4.59 10.67 -38.02
CA LEU A 114 4.04 9.33 -37.82
C LEU A 114 4.80 8.56 -36.72
N ILE A 115 6.13 8.66 -36.68
CA ILE A 115 6.96 8.05 -35.63
C ILE A 115 6.63 8.64 -34.26
N MET A 116 6.56 9.97 -34.14
CA MET A 116 6.24 10.64 -32.88
C MET A 116 4.83 10.31 -32.40
N LEU A 117 3.87 10.23 -33.32
CA LEU A 117 2.50 9.82 -33.02
C LEU A 117 2.43 8.37 -32.54
N LEU A 118 3.13 7.45 -33.21
CA LEU A 118 3.21 6.04 -32.82
C LEU A 118 3.85 5.89 -31.43
N LEU A 119 4.96 6.61 -31.20
CA LEU A 119 5.66 6.63 -29.92
C LEU A 119 4.74 7.12 -28.80
N PHE A 120 4.02 8.23 -29.03
CA PHE A 120 3.03 8.76 -28.10
C PHE A 120 1.89 7.76 -27.84
N ALA A 121 1.30 7.19 -28.88
CA ALA A 121 0.15 6.29 -28.81
C ALA A 121 0.47 4.99 -28.05
N VAL A 122 1.73 4.55 -28.06
CA VAL A 122 2.17 3.39 -27.30
C VAL A 122 2.60 3.80 -25.89
N ILE A 123 3.51 4.76 -25.75
CA ILE A 123 4.14 5.09 -24.46
C ILE A 123 3.14 5.72 -23.50
N MET A 124 2.32 6.68 -23.95
CA MET A 124 1.46 7.43 -23.03
C MET A 124 0.34 6.58 -22.42
N PRO A 125 -0.46 5.83 -23.20
CA PRO A 125 -1.47 4.96 -22.61
C PRO A 125 -0.86 3.85 -21.75
N ILE A 126 0.27 3.27 -22.14
CA ILE A 126 0.94 2.23 -21.33
C ILE A 126 1.44 2.81 -20.01
N LEU A 127 2.16 3.94 -20.02
CA LEU A 127 2.66 4.54 -18.78
C LEU A 127 1.51 5.03 -17.89
N LEU A 128 0.50 5.67 -18.46
CA LEU A 128 -0.58 6.27 -17.71
C LEU A 128 -1.57 5.23 -17.18
N MET A 129 -2.04 4.29 -18.02
CA MET A 129 -2.97 3.26 -17.58
C MET A 129 -2.33 2.30 -16.58
N ASN A 130 -1.10 1.83 -16.85
CA ASN A 130 -0.46 0.87 -15.95
C ASN A 130 -0.08 1.50 -14.61
N LEU A 131 0.29 2.79 -14.58
CA LEU A 131 0.57 3.47 -13.33
C LEU A 131 -0.70 3.81 -12.56
N LEU A 132 -1.74 4.34 -13.23
CA LEU A 132 -3.00 4.66 -12.56
C LEU A 132 -3.66 3.40 -11.99
N ILE A 133 -3.66 2.30 -12.73
CA ILE A 133 -4.17 1.00 -12.26
C ILE A 133 -3.23 0.42 -11.19
N GLY A 134 -1.91 0.48 -11.39
CA GLY A 134 -0.93 -0.06 -10.46
C GLY A 134 -0.95 0.63 -9.08
N LEU A 135 -1.08 1.95 -9.04
CA LEU A 135 -1.23 2.72 -7.80
C LEU A 135 -2.61 2.52 -7.19
N ALA A 136 -3.67 2.51 -7.99
CA ALA A 136 -5.02 2.31 -7.48
C ALA A 136 -5.19 0.92 -6.83
N ILE A 137 -4.61 -0.13 -7.41
CA ILE A 137 -4.67 -1.50 -6.86
C ILE A 137 -3.71 -1.65 -5.67
N GLY A 138 -2.50 -1.10 -5.76
CA GLY A 138 -1.51 -1.16 -4.69
C GLY A 138 -1.99 -0.51 -3.39
N ASP A 139 -2.68 0.62 -3.49
CA ASP A 139 -3.16 1.37 -2.33
C ASP A 139 -4.59 0.96 -1.90
N LEU A 140 -5.28 0.10 -2.66
CA LEU A 140 -6.71 -0.17 -2.46
C LEU A 140 -7.02 -0.70 -1.07
N MET A 141 -6.23 -1.65 -0.57
CA MET A 141 -6.46 -2.27 0.74
C MET A 141 -6.28 -1.27 1.89
N GLN A 142 -5.22 -0.45 1.82
CA GLN A 142 -4.96 0.60 2.80
C GLN A 142 -6.06 1.68 2.76
N ILE A 143 -6.48 2.10 1.57
CA ILE A 143 -7.56 3.06 1.37
C ILE A 143 -8.88 2.50 1.94
N GLN A 144 -9.15 1.21 1.76
CA GLN A 144 -10.37 0.57 2.25
C GLN A 144 -10.42 0.54 3.79
N GLN A 145 -9.33 0.15 4.45
CA GLN A 145 -9.24 0.16 5.91
C GLN A 145 -9.38 1.58 6.47
N ASN A 146 -8.66 2.54 5.88
CA ASN A 146 -8.75 3.95 6.27
C ASN A 146 -10.15 4.52 6.05
N ALA A 147 -10.82 4.15 4.95
CA ALA A 147 -12.19 4.58 4.68
C ALA A 147 -13.19 4.00 5.69
N ARG A 148 -13.02 2.74 6.13
CA ARG A 148 -13.85 2.14 7.19
C ARG A 148 -13.74 2.93 8.50
N LEU A 149 -12.51 3.25 8.93
CA LEU A 149 -12.26 4.05 10.14
C LEU A 149 -12.79 5.48 10.01
N LYS A 150 -12.50 6.14 8.89
CA LYS A 150 -12.94 7.52 8.59
C LYS A 150 -14.47 7.61 8.56
N ARG A 151 -15.16 6.58 8.05
CA ARG A 151 -16.62 6.47 8.12
C ARG A 151 -17.11 6.42 9.55
N LEU A 152 -16.56 5.52 10.38
CA LEU A 152 -16.97 5.38 11.77
C LEU A 152 -16.76 6.69 12.55
N ALA A 153 -15.61 7.32 12.36
CA ALA A 153 -15.32 8.63 12.95
C ALA A 153 -16.32 9.70 12.51
N MET A 154 -16.67 9.74 11.22
CA MET A 154 -17.66 10.68 10.68
C MET A 154 -19.06 10.43 11.25
N GLN A 155 -19.45 9.17 11.45
CA GLN A 155 -20.72 8.80 12.08
C GLN A 155 -20.76 9.26 13.54
N VAL A 156 -19.72 8.96 14.32
CA VAL A 156 -19.60 9.43 15.71
C VAL A 156 -19.66 10.95 15.77
N GLN A 157 -18.87 11.65 14.94
CA GLN A 157 -18.88 13.10 14.89
C GLN A 157 -20.25 13.67 14.49
N TYR A 158 -20.96 13.02 13.56
CA TYR A 158 -22.30 13.42 13.18
C TYR A 158 -23.28 13.27 14.34
N HIS A 159 -23.28 12.12 15.03
CA HIS A 159 -24.13 11.90 16.19
C HIS A 159 -23.82 12.90 17.32
N THR A 160 -22.54 13.15 17.62
CA THR A 160 -22.13 14.14 18.63
C THR A 160 -22.57 15.55 18.24
N ASN A 161 -22.41 15.95 16.98
CA ASN A 161 -22.85 17.26 16.51
C ASN A 161 -24.38 17.42 16.53
N LEU A 162 -25.09 16.33 16.25
CA LEU A 162 -26.55 16.29 16.33
C LEU A 162 -27.01 16.40 17.79
N GLU A 163 -26.40 15.63 18.69
CA GLU A 163 -26.68 15.68 20.12
C GLU A 163 -26.45 17.08 20.70
N ARG A 164 -25.36 17.75 20.32
CA ARG A 164 -25.09 19.14 20.76
C ARG A 164 -26.13 20.15 20.29
N LYS A 165 -26.82 19.91 19.17
CA LYS A 165 -27.86 20.79 18.63
C LYS A 165 -29.26 20.49 19.16
N ILE A 166 -29.48 19.30 19.71
CA ILE A 166 -30.78 18.89 20.24
C ILE A 166 -30.93 19.41 21.69
N PRO A 167 -32.08 20.00 22.08
CA PRO A 167 -32.30 20.47 23.44
C PRO A 167 -32.26 19.31 24.44
N SER A 168 -31.63 19.54 25.59
CA SER A 168 -31.36 18.53 26.63
C SER A 168 -32.60 17.79 27.15
N LYS A 169 -33.79 18.41 27.06
CA LYS A 169 -35.07 17.77 27.41
C LYS A 169 -35.46 16.64 26.45
N LEU A 170 -35.13 16.75 25.16
CA LEU A 170 -35.41 15.71 24.17
C LEU A 170 -34.44 14.54 24.30
N ILE A 171 -33.15 14.83 24.55
CA ILE A 171 -32.12 13.80 24.79
C ILE A 171 -32.50 12.98 26.01
N LYS A 172 -32.75 13.62 27.17
CA LYS A 172 -33.17 12.92 28.39
C LYS A 172 -34.45 12.08 28.23
N ARG A 173 -35.33 12.44 27.28
CA ARG A 173 -36.56 11.68 27.00
C ARG A 173 -36.32 10.48 26.07
N TRP A 174 -35.30 10.53 25.22
CA TRP A 174 -35.04 9.52 24.18
C TRP A 174 -33.84 8.63 24.47
N THR A 175 -32.94 9.05 25.35
CA THR A 175 -31.84 8.22 25.83
C THR A 175 -32.40 7.04 26.62
N LYS A 176 -32.00 5.84 26.23
CA LYS A 176 -32.29 4.59 26.94
C LYS A 176 -30.94 3.94 27.23
N ASP A 177 -30.68 3.66 28.50
CA ASP A 177 -29.39 3.12 28.94
C ASP A 177 -29.25 1.61 28.66
N GLU A 178 -30.37 0.90 28.47
CA GLU A 178 -30.37 -0.54 28.18
C GLU A 178 -31.13 -0.86 26.88
N PHE A 179 -30.47 -1.58 25.97
CA PHE A 179 -31.06 -2.08 24.73
C PHE A 179 -31.02 -3.62 24.71
N LYS A 180 -32.18 -4.27 24.92
CA LYS A 180 -32.30 -5.73 24.95
C LYS A 180 -32.51 -6.30 23.54
N ILE A 181 -31.46 -6.84 22.94
CA ILE A 181 -31.49 -7.48 21.62
C ILE A 181 -32.11 -8.88 21.76
N HIS A 182 -33.21 -9.15 21.03
CA HIS A 182 -33.83 -10.47 20.98
C HIS A 182 -33.49 -11.14 19.65
N VAL A 183 -32.61 -12.16 19.69
CA VAL A 183 -31.94 -12.73 18.52
C VAL A 183 -32.86 -13.58 17.61
N ASN A 184 -34.09 -13.93 18.04
CA ASN A 184 -34.93 -14.90 17.33
C ASN A 184 -36.40 -14.51 17.15
N ARG A 185 -36.74 -13.21 17.20
CA ARG A 185 -38.13 -12.77 16.94
C ARG A 185 -38.28 -12.42 15.46
N LYS A 186 -39.18 -13.12 14.77
CA LYS A 186 -39.54 -12.83 13.38
C LYS A 186 -40.21 -11.45 13.31
N THR A 187 -39.49 -10.45 12.78
CA THR A 187 -40.06 -9.15 12.45
C THR A 187 -41.17 -9.35 11.42
N TYR A 188 -42.38 -8.90 11.72
CA TYR A 188 -43.50 -8.95 10.76
C TYR A 188 -43.12 -8.19 9.49
N ARG A 189 -43.37 -8.82 8.32
CA ARG A 189 -43.20 -8.26 6.98
C ARG A 189 -44.18 -7.11 6.79
N ASP A 190 -43.79 -5.91 7.20
CA ASP A 190 -44.44 -4.68 6.77
C ASP A 190 -43.76 -4.18 5.49
N LEU A 191 -44.50 -3.59 4.55
CA LEU A 191 -43.94 -3.06 3.29
C LEU A 191 -42.87 -1.98 3.59
N SER A 192 -43.04 -1.27 4.70
CA SER A 192 -42.06 -0.34 5.25
C SER A 192 -40.75 -1.01 5.69
N THR A 193 -40.80 -2.27 6.15
CA THR A 193 -39.61 -3.06 6.49
C THR A 193 -38.88 -3.52 5.24
N LEU A 194 -39.58 -3.82 4.14
CA LEU A 194 -38.93 -4.17 2.86
C LEU A 194 -38.23 -2.97 2.24
N LEU A 195 -38.89 -1.79 2.24
CA LEU A 195 -38.28 -0.55 1.77
C LEU A 195 -37.10 -0.14 2.65
N LYS A 196 -37.21 -0.32 3.98
CA LYS A 196 -36.09 -0.14 4.90
C LYS A 196 -34.97 -1.14 4.61
N HIS A 197 -35.23 -2.42 4.36
CA HIS A 197 -34.18 -3.38 4.01
C HIS A 197 -33.53 -3.10 2.64
N TRP A 198 -34.24 -2.46 1.71
CA TRP A 198 -33.72 -2.10 0.38
C TRP A 198 -32.90 -0.80 0.40
N VAL A 199 -33.39 0.25 1.08
CA VAL A 199 -32.72 1.56 1.20
C VAL A 199 -31.66 1.57 2.30
N ALA A 200 -32.00 0.98 3.44
CA ALA A 200 -31.12 0.78 4.57
C ALA A 200 -30.85 -0.72 4.70
N LYS A 201 -29.99 -1.27 3.84
CA LYS A 201 -29.19 -2.39 4.33
C LYS A 201 -28.46 -1.84 5.56
N PRO A 202 -28.76 -2.29 6.80
CA PRO A 202 -27.78 -2.08 7.85
C PRO A 202 -26.49 -2.69 7.30
N VAL A 203 -25.37 -1.95 7.40
CA VAL A 203 -24.02 -2.48 7.12
C VAL A 203 -24.05 -3.95 7.50
N ASN A 204 -23.91 -4.84 6.52
CA ASN A 204 -24.27 -6.24 6.72
C ASN A 204 -23.60 -6.68 8.01
N THR A 205 -24.33 -7.29 8.92
CA THR A 205 -23.72 -7.84 10.13
C THR A 205 -22.58 -8.78 9.75
N THR A 206 -22.64 -9.42 8.58
CA THR A 206 -21.53 -10.16 7.96
C THR A 206 -20.35 -9.28 7.57
N ASP A 207 -20.50 -8.11 6.94
CA ASP A 207 -19.37 -7.23 6.59
C ASP A 207 -18.74 -6.60 7.85
N VAL A 208 -19.55 -6.34 8.91
CA VAL A 208 -19.04 -5.91 10.23
C VAL A 208 -18.37 -7.07 10.95
N LEU A 209 -18.89 -8.30 10.86
CA LEU A 209 -18.29 -9.49 11.44
C LEU A 209 -17.02 -9.89 10.70
N GLU A 210 -16.97 -9.82 9.37
CA GLU A 210 -15.79 -10.06 8.54
C GLU A 210 -14.74 -8.98 8.77
N ALA A 211 -15.13 -7.70 8.82
CA ALA A 211 -14.20 -6.62 9.18
C ALA A 211 -13.75 -6.70 10.65
N LYS A 212 -14.60 -7.21 11.54
CA LYS A 212 -14.26 -7.46 12.95
C LYS A 212 -13.35 -8.67 13.09
N ASP A 213 -13.57 -9.74 12.35
CA ASP A 213 -12.71 -10.94 12.33
C ASP A 213 -11.35 -10.60 11.72
N GLU A 214 -11.31 -9.80 10.65
CA GLU A 214 -10.07 -9.31 10.04
C GLU A 214 -9.29 -8.39 11.00
N TYR A 215 -9.98 -7.46 11.70
CA TYR A 215 -9.37 -6.58 12.71
C TYR A 215 -9.01 -7.30 14.02
N ASP A 216 -9.81 -8.26 14.47
CA ASP A 216 -9.51 -9.12 15.64
C ASP A 216 -8.32 -10.03 15.32
N THR A 217 -8.21 -10.53 14.08
CA THR A 217 -7.04 -11.30 13.63
C THR A 217 -5.80 -10.40 13.56
N GLU A 218 -5.89 -9.21 12.98
CA GLU A 218 -4.77 -8.26 12.89
C GLU A 218 -4.31 -7.79 14.28
N SER A 219 -5.25 -7.43 15.16
CA SER A 219 -4.93 -7.04 16.55
C SER A 219 -4.41 -8.20 17.39
N ALA A 220 -4.90 -9.43 17.17
CA ALA A 220 -4.33 -10.63 17.76
C ALA A 220 -2.88 -10.84 17.30
N ILE A 221 -2.60 -10.71 15.99
CA ILE A 221 -1.24 -10.78 15.44
C ILE A 221 -0.35 -9.70 16.04
N PHE A 222 -0.82 -8.45 16.14
CA PHE A 222 -0.06 -7.37 16.78
C PHE A 222 0.21 -7.64 18.27
N SER A 223 -0.78 -8.15 19.00
CA SER A 223 -0.62 -8.50 20.41
C SER A 223 0.37 -9.66 20.60
N GLU A 224 0.34 -10.65 19.71
CA GLU A 224 1.24 -11.80 19.74
C GLU A 224 2.66 -11.39 19.34
N MET A 225 2.82 -10.51 18.35
CA MET A 225 4.09 -9.90 17.95
C MET A 225 4.68 -9.04 19.08
N TYR A 226 3.84 -8.27 19.78
CA TYR A 226 4.25 -7.51 20.95
C TYR A 226 4.75 -8.43 22.08
N ASN A 227 4.02 -9.51 22.35
CA ASN A 227 4.42 -10.52 23.33
C ASN A 227 5.71 -11.24 22.94
N GLN A 228 5.90 -11.59 21.66
CA GLN A 228 7.15 -12.15 21.14
C GLN A 228 8.32 -11.17 21.28
N LYS A 229 8.11 -9.88 20.99
CA LYS A 229 9.12 -8.85 21.17
C LYS A 229 9.55 -8.71 22.64
N GLN A 230 8.62 -8.80 23.58
CA GLN A 230 8.96 -8.79 25.01
C GLN A 230 9.73 -10.04 25.42
N ARG A 231 9.35 -11.23 24.92
CA ARG A 231 10.12 -12.47 25.13
C ARG A 231 11.53 -12.38 24.55
N GLN A 232 11.69 -11.80 23.37
CA GLN A 232 12.99 -11.61 22.73
C GLN A 232 13.89 -10.66 23.53
N LYS A 233 13.34 -9.56 24.07
CA LYS A 233 14.06 -8.69 25.00
C LYS A 233 14.49 -9.43 26.27
N GLY A 234 13.61 -10.28 26.82
CA GLY A 234 13.94 -11.13 27.98
C GLY A 234 15.09 -12.09 27.69
N LEU A 235 15.05 -12.78 26.54
CA LEU A 235 16.13 -13.68 26.09
C LEU A 235 17.44 -12.94 25.84
N GLN A 236 17.38 -11.75 25.24
CA GLN A 236 18.55 -10.91 25.03
C GLN A 236 19.22 -10.54 26.35
N HIS A 237 18.42 -10.19 27.37
CA HIS A 237 18.93 -9.89 28.70
C HIS A 237 19.52 -11.12 29.41
N GLN A 238 18.96 -12.31 29.19
CA GLN A 238 19.53 -13.56 29.70
C GLN A 238 20.86 -13.91 29.01
N LEU A 239 20.95 -13.73 27.69
CA LEU A 239 22.18 -13.95 26.93
C LEU A 239 23.31 -13.01 27.36
N GLU A 240 22.98 -11.76 27.66
CA GLU A 240 23.94 -10.78 28.19
C GLU A 240 24.51 -11.23 29.54
N LYS A 241 23.64 -11.68 30.46
CA LYS A 241 24.08 -12.27 31.74
C LYS A 241 24.94 -13.51 31.56
N VAL A 242 24.58 -14.41 30.65
CA VAL A 242 25.40 -15.60 30.34
C VAL A 242 26.76 -15.18 29.79
N THR A 243 26.80 -14.19 28.90
CA THR A 243 28.05 -13.67 28.32
C THR A 243 28.95 -13.06 29.41
N ASP A 244 28.37 -12.32 30.36
CA ASP A 244 29.10 -11.75 31.49
C ASP A 244 29.61 -12.81 32.45
N LEU A 245 28.80 -13.83 32.75
CA LEU A 245 29.23 -14.97 33.56
C LEU A 245 30.37 -15.74 32.89
N VAL A 246 30.33 -15.94 31.57
CA VAL A 246 31.42 -16.56 30.81
C VAL A 246 32.69 -15.71 30.90
N ARG A 247 32.58 -14.38 30.76
CA ARG A 247 33.73 -13.47 30.96
C ARG A 247 34.32 -13.57 32.36
N LEU A 248 33.46 -13.61 33.39
CA LEU A 248 33.89 -13.78 34.77
C LEU A 248 34.56 -15.14 34.99
N VAL A 249 34.03 -16.22 34.42
CA VAL A 249 34.65 -17.55 34.49
C VAL A 249 36.00 -17.57 33.78
N VAL A 250 36.15 -16.96 32.61
CA VAL A 250 37.44 -16.84 31.92
C VAL A 250 38.43 -16.00 32.75
N GLN A 251 37.96 -14.95 33.42
CA GLN A 251 38.80 -14.11 34.29
C GLN A 251 39.20 -14.81 35.60
N LYS A 252 38.34 -15.69 36.13
CA LYS A 252 38.56 -16.44 37.38
C LYS A 252 39.15 -17.83 37.17
N MET A 253 39.07 -18.37 35.96
CA MET A 253 40.05 -19.34 35.50
C MET A 253 41.37 -18.58 35.57
N GLU A 254 42.13 -18.86 36.62
CA GLU A 254 43.57 -18.85 36.47
C GLU A 254 43.81 -19.75 35.26
N ILE A 255 44.00 -19.14 34.10
CA ILE A 255 44.78 -19.73 33.04
C ILE A 255 46.19 -19.61 33.63
N PRO A 256 46.75 -20.61 34.35
CA PRO A 256 48.19 -20.70 34.35
C PRO A 256 48.54 -20.67 32.88
N ALA A 257 49.51 -19.82 32.53
CA ALA A 257 50.02 -19.65 31.18
C ALA A 257 49.75 -20.88 30.33
N GLU A 258 49.33 -20.68 29.08
CA GLU A 258 49.59 -21.66 28.04
C GLU A 258 51.11 -21.91 28.01
N ILE A 259 51.58 -22.70 28.98
CA ILE A 259 52.77 -23.50 29.00
C ILE A 259 52.51 -24.39 27.81
N GLU A 260 53.18 -24.13 26.70
CA GLU A 260 53.87 -25.10 25.86
C GLU A 260 53.51 -26.60 26.08
N VAL A 261 52.24 -27.00 26.10
CA VAL A 261 51.83 -28.43 26.17
C VAL A 261 51.66 -28.98 24.76
N ASN A 262 52.59 -28.63 23.86
CA ASN A 262 52.75 -29.33 22.58
C ASN A 262 54.05 -30.14 22.52
N ASP A 263 55.03 -29.89 23.39
CA ASP A 263 56.33 -30.60 23.34
C ASP A 263 56.51 -31.70 24.40
N ALA A 264 55.75 -31.70 25.50
CA ALA A 264 55.82 -32.77 26.50
C ALA A 264 55.24 -34.12 26.02
N SER A 265 54.29 -34.09 25.08
CA SER A 265 53.64 -35.31 24.56
C SER A 265 54.52 -36.14 23.62
N LYS A 266 55.55 -35.53 23.01
CA LYS A 266 56.54 -36.23 22.17
C LYS A 266 57.67 -36.85 23.01
N SER A 267 58.08 -36.21 24.10
CA SER A 267 59.14 -36.71 24.97
C SER A 267 58.73 -38.00 25.69
N ASP A 268 57.53 -38.03 26.29
CA ASP A 268 57.06 -39.20 27.05
C ASP A 268 56.75 -40.42 26.15
N LYS A 269 56.31 -40.19 24.91
CA LYS A 269 56.16 -41.28 23.91
C LYS A 269 57.50 -41.86 23.48
N ASN A 270 58.52 -41.03 23.28
CA ASN A 270 59.87 -41.49 22.93
C ASN A 270 60.55 -42.24 24.08
N GLU A 271 60.32 -41.83 25.33
CA GLU A 271 60.89 -42.52 26.49
C GLU A 271 60.26 -43.90 26.72
N LYS A 272 58.93 -44.01 26.58
CA LYS A 272 58.22 -45.32 26.62
C LYS A 272 58.67 -46.24 25.49
N MET A 273 58.88 -45.73 24.28
CA MET A 273 59.38 -46.52 23.15
C MET A 273 60.80 -47.05 23.41
N LYS A 274 61.70 -46.23 23.98
CA LYS A 274 63.06 -46.65 24.36
C LYS A 274 63.06 -47.72 25.47
N LYS A 275 62.17 -47.61 26.46
CA LYS A 275 62.02 -48.63 27.53
C LYS A 275 61.51 -49.95 26.97
N LEU A 276 60.55 -49.93 26.03
CA LEU A 276 60.06 -51.15 25.36
C LEU A 276 61.14 -51.82 24.49
N GLN A 277 61.96 -51.05 23.77
CA GLN A 277 63.07 -51.60 23.00
C GLN A 277 64.16 -52.21 23.89
N LYS A 278 64.52 -51.57 25.01
CA LYS A 278 65.46 -52.14 25.99
C LYS A 278 64.91 -53.44 26.60
N PHE A 279 63.62 -53.50 26.92
CA PHE A 279 63.02 -54.72 27.45
C PHE A 279 63.02 -55.86 26.42
N ARG A 280 62.70 -55.57 25.15
CA ARG A 280 62.79 -56.56 24.06
C ARG A 280 64.22 -57.07 23.84
N HIS A 281 65.21 -56.19 23.93
CA HIS A 281 66.62 -56.57 23.81
C HIS A 281 67.12 -57.36 25.02
N ALA A 282 66.69 -57.02 26.24
CA ALA A 282 67.02 -57.80 27.43
C ALA A 282 66.44 -59.22 27.34
N VAL A 283 65.18 -59.35 26.93
CA VAL A 283 64.52 -60.66 26.74
C VAL A 283 65.18 -61.48 25.62
N SER A 284 65.67 -60.86 24.54
CA SER A 284 66.39 -61.58 23.48
C SER A 284 67.82 -61.99 23.88
N VAL A 285 68.47 -61.24 24.77
CA VAL A 285 69.78 -61.60 25.34
C VAL A 285 69.64 -62.72 26.38
N THR A 286 68.64 -62.68 27.26
CA THR A 286 68.38 -63.76 28.23
C THR A 286 67.94 -65.07 27.56
N ARG A 287 67.23 -65.00 26.41
CA ARG A 287 66.94 -66.20 25.60
C ARG A 287 68.17 -66.79 24.89
N ARG A 288 69.24 -66.00 24.67
CA ARG A 288 70.49 -66.48 24.04
C ARG A 288 71.52 -66.99 25.05
N THR A 289 71.44 -66.58 26.31
CA THR A 289 72.29 -67.11 27.40
C THR A 289 71.68 -68.30 28.16
N SER A 290 70.43 -68.68 27.87
CA SER A 290 69.83 -69.93 28.37
C SER A 290 69.95 -71.11 27.38
N GLN A 291 70.69 -70.93 26.28
CA GLN A 291 70.87 -71.94 25.23
C GLN A 291 72.35 -72.22 24.88
N LYS A 292 73.28 -71.84 25.77
CA LYS A 292 74.69 -72.28 25.79
C LYS A 292 75.20 -72.34 27.22
#